data_AF-A0A9Q5Z838-F1
#
_entry.id   AF-A0A9Q5Z838-F1
#
_cell.length_a   1.000
_cell.length_b   1.000
_cell.length_c   1.000
_cell.angle_alpha   90.00
_cell.angle_beta   90.00
_cell.angle_gamma   90.00
#
_symmetry.space_group_name_H-M   'P 1'
#
loop_
_entity.id
_entity.type
_entity.pdbx_description
1 polymer ?
#
loop_
_entity_poly.entity_id
_entity_poly.type
_entity_poly.pdbx_seq_one_letter_code
_entity_poly.pdbx_strand_id
1 'polypeptide(L)'
;IFQYASFNNSRSLHFFLAAWPVIGIWFTALGVSTMAFNLNGFNFNQSIIDSQGRVINTWADIINRANLGMEVMHERNAHNFPLDLASAEAAPVAISAPAING
;
A
#
# COMPACT_ATOMS: atom_id res chain seq x y z
N ILE A 1 -17.82 28.72 2.48
CA ILE A 1 -17.22 29.65 1.48
C ILE A 1 -18.32 30.28 0.61
N PHE A 2 -19.24 29.48 0.06
CA PHE A 2 -20.54 29.89 -0.50
C PHE A 2 -21.67 29.26 0.33
N GLN A 3 -22.95 29.61 0.10
CA GLN A 3 -24.08 29.26 0.98
C GLN A 3 -24.20 27.76 1.31
N TYR A 4 -23.96 26.87 0.33
CA TYR A 4 -24.09 25.41 0.51
C TYR A 4 -22.82 24.73 1.03
N ALA A 5 -21.70 25.45 1.10
CA ALA A 5 -20.42 24.95 1.61
C ALA A 5 -20.17 25.37 3.06
N SER A 6 -21.24 25.67 3.82
CA SER A 6 -21.19 26.06 5.22
C SER A 6 -22.14 25.20 6.03
N PHE A 7 -21.76 24.86 7.25
CA PHE A 7 -22.64 24.19 8.20
C PHE A 7 -23.61 25.21 8.79
N ASN A 8 -24.92 24.95 8.71
CA ASN A 8 -25.96 25.70 9.41
C ASN A 8 -26.48 24.94 10.66
N ASN A 9 -25.96 23.74 10.92
CA ASN A 9 -26.26 22.91 12.07
C ASN A 9 -24.96 22.54 12.82
N SER A 10 -24.86 22.96 14.08
CA SER A 10 -23.69 22.71 14.93
C SER A 10 -23.42 21.22 15.15
N ARG A 11 -24.44 20.37 15.25
CA ARG A 11 -24.24 18.92 15.43
C ARG A 11 -23.58 18.28 14.22
N SER A 12 -24.01 18.69 13.01
CA SER A 12 -23.41 18.22 11.76
C SER A 12 -21.95 18.67 11.62
N LEU A 13 -21.63 19.90 12.05
CA LEU A 13 -20.25 20.39 12.10
C LEU A 13 -19.39 19.50 13.02
N HIS A 14 -19.81 19.29 14.26
CA HIS A 14 -19.03 18.50 15.22
C HIS A 14 -18.89 17.03 14.80
N PHE A 15 -19.95 16.45 14.21
CA PHE A 15 -19.87 15.12 13.62
C PHE A 15 -18.83 15.07 12.50
N PHE A 16 -18.84 16.05 11.58
CA PHE A 16 -17.86 16.10 10.49
C PHE A 16 -16.42 16.25 11.01
N LEU A 17 -16.21 17.11 12.02
CA LEU A 17 -14.90 17.30 12.65
C LEU A 17 -14.36 16.02 13.30
N ALA A 18 -15.23 15.17 13.84
CA ALA A 18 -14.85 13.86 14.37
C ALA A 18 -14.65 12.83 13.25
N ALA A 19 -15.59 12.72 12.31
CA ALA A 19 -15.57 11.70 11.27
C ALA A 19 -14.40 11.87 10.30
N TRP A 20 -14.06 13.10 9.92
CA TRP A 20 -13.02 13.39 8.93
C TRP A 20 -11.65 12.78 9.28
N PRO A 21 -11.03 13.09 10.43
CA PRO A 21 -9.75 12.47 10.80
C PRO A 21 -9.88 10.98 11.09
N VAL A 22 -11.00 10.52 11.68
CA VAL A 22 -11.20 9.11 12.04
C VAL A 22 -11.22 8.23 10.79
N ILE A 23 -11.97 8.61 9.76
CA ILE A 23 -12.05 7.87 8.50
C ILE A 23 -10.65 7.84 7.83
N GLY A 24 -9.90 8.94 7.88
CA GLY A 24 -8.52 8.99 7.37
C GLY A 24 -7.61 7.95 8.04
N ILE A 25 -7.64 7.88 9.37
CA ILE A 25 -6.84 6.90 10.13
C ILE A 25 -7.29 5.46 9.85
N TRP A 26 -8.59 5.21 9.68
CA TRP A 26 -9.07 3.89 9.28
C TRP A 26 -8.48 3.46 7.93
N PHE A 27 -8.47 4.34 6.93
CA PHE A 27 -7.85 4.01 5.64
C PHE A 27 -6.34 3.81 5.74
N THR A 28 -5.62 4.58 6.56
CA THR A 28 -4.19 4.34 6.81
C THR A 28 -3.94 2.97 7.45
N ALA A 29 -4.74 2.61 8.45
CA ALA A 29 -4.64 1.31 9.12
C ALA A 29 -4.94 0.15 8.14
N LEU A 30 -5.98 0.30 7.31
CA LEU A 30 -6.31 -0.67 6.26
C LEU A 30 -5.19 -0.78 5.22
N GLY A 31 -4.61 0.34 4.79
CA GLY A 31 -3.50 0.34 3.83
C GLY A 31 -2.26 -0.40 4.35
N VAL A 32 -1.87 -0.19 5.61
CA VAL A 32 -0.77 -0.96 6.23
C VAL A 32 -1.14 -2.45 6.33
N SER A 33 -2.38 -2.74 6.72
CA SER A 33 -2.87 -4.12 6.84
C SER A 33 -2.83 -4.87 5.50
N THR A 34 -3.09 -4.19 4.37
CA THR A 34 -2.99 -4.81 3.04
C THR A 34 -1.55 -4.92 2.54
N MET A 35 -0.71 -3.91 2.81
CA MET A 35 0.72 -3.95 2.46
C MET A 35 1.46 -5.06 3.22
N ALA A 36 0.98 -5.46 4.42
CA ALA A 36 1.50 -6.61 5.15
C ALA A 36 1.36 -7.95 4.38
N PHE A 37 0.46 -8.03 3.41
CA PHE A 37 0.30 -9.17 2.50
C PHE A 37 0.87 -8.89 1.10
N ASN A 38 1.87 -8.00 1.02
CA ASN A 38 2.57 -7.61 -0.21
C ASN A 38 1.67 -6.98 -1.30
N LEU A 39 0.47 -6.47 -0.92
CA LEU A 39 -0.33 -5.61 -1.79
C LEU A 39 0.15 -4.17 -1.68
N ASN A 40 1.14 -3.86 -2.50
CA ASN A 40 1.87 -2.59 -2.46
C ASN A 40 1.14 -1.45 -3.19
N GLY A 41 1.69 -0.24 -3.04
CA GLY A 41 1.23 0.95 -3.77
C GLY A 41 1.45 0.86 -5.28
N PHE A 42 0.97 1.87 -6.00
CA PHE A 42 1.12 1.92 -7.45
C PHE A 42 2.59 1.88 -7.89
N ASN A 43 2.85 1.12 -8.94
CA ASN A 43 4.15 1.05 -9.61
C ASN A 43 4.01 1.66 -11.00
N PHE A 44 4.65 2.81 -11.21
CA PHE A 44 4.69 3.50 -12.49
C PHE A 44 6.12 3.63 -13.05
N ASN A 45 6.98 2.67 -12.72
CA ASN A 45 8.34 2.64 -13.24
C ASN A 45 8.30 2.53 -14.78
N GLN A 46 9.00 3.44 -15.45
CA GLN A 46 9.12 3.49 -16.91
C GLN A 46 7.77 3.55 -17.65
N SER A 47 6.73 4.11 -17.01
CA SER A 47 5.37 4.09 -17.58
C SER A 47 5.14 5.03 -18.77
N ILE A 48 6.09 5.92 -19.08
CA ILE A 48 6.02 6.80 -20.24
C ILE A 48 7.17 6.46 -21.19
N ILE A 49 6.80 6.19 -22.45
CA ILE A 49 7.72 5.79 -23.51
C ILE A 49 7.46 6.68 -24.73
N ASP A 50 8.52 7.07 -25.43
CA ASP A 50 8.39 7.81 -26.69
C ASP A 50 8.11 6.90 -27.90
N SER A 51 7.94 7.49 -29.08
CA SER A 51 7.67 6.74 -30.32
C SER A 51 8.83 5.84 -30.77
N GLN A 52 10.03 5.98 -30.19
CA GLN A 52 11.20 5.17 -30.48
C GLN A 52 11.41 4.06 -29.43
N GLY A 53 10.51 3.93 -28.45
CA GLY A 53 10.64 2.94 -27.39
C GLY A 53 11.55 3.37 -26.23
N ARG A 54 11.97 4.64 -26.17
CA ARG A 54 12.84 5.14 -25.09
C ARG A 54 11.99 5.61 -23.91
N VAL A 55 12.45 5.29 -22.71
CA VAL A 55 11.80 5.70 -21.46
C VAL A 55 11.96 7.20 -21.25
N ILE A 56 10.85 7.89 -20.98
CA ILE A 56 10.84 9.26 -20.49
C ILE A 56 10.66 9.21 -18.97
N ASN A 57 11.73 9.52 -18.23
CA ASN A 57 11.69 9.49 -16.77
C ASN A 57 10.67 10.50 -16.22
N THR A 58 9.94 10.07 -15.20
CA THR A 58 8.94 10.83 -14.45
C THR A 58 9.36 10.97 -12.98
N TRP A 59 8.54 11.65 -12.17
CA TRP A 59 8.71 11.66 -10.72
C TRP A 59 8.64 10.26 -10.10
N ALA A 60 7.87 9.33 -10.67
CA ALA A 60 7.82 7.95 -10.20
C ALA A 60 9.18 7.25 -10.34
N ASP A 61 9.89 7.48 -11.44
CA ASP A 61 11.23 6.91 -11.66
C ASP A 61 12.27 7.49 -10.69
N ILE A 62 12.12 8.75 -10.26
CA ILE A 62 12.99 9.35 -9.24
C ILE A 62 12.71 8.73 -7.86
N ILE A 63 11.43 8.53 -7.51
CA ILE A 63 11.04 7.82 -6.27
C ILE A 63 11.60 6.40 -6.28
N ASN A 64 11.53 5.70 -7.42
CA ASN A 64 12.08 4.36 -7.55
C ASN A 64 13.59 4.33 -7.29
N ARG A 65 14.36 5.33 -7.73
CA ARG A 65 15.80 5.42 -7.44
C ARG A 65 16.07 5.60 -5.94
N ALA A 66 15.27 6.39 -5.24
CA ALA A 66 15.37 6.53 -3.80
C ALA A 66 15.03 5.22 -3.07
N ASN A 67 13.99 4.52 -3.53
CA ASN A 67 13.60 3.20 -3.00
C ASN A 67 14.72 2.17 -3.18
N LEU A 68 15.34 2.10 -4.36
CA LEU A 68 16.50 1.23 -4.60
C LEU A 68 17.65 1.54 -3.64
N GLY A 69 17.92 2.82 -3.37
CA GLY A 69 18.93 3.23 -2.40
C GLY A 69 18.66 2.74 -0.97
N MET A 70 17.39 2.68 -0.57
CA MET A 70 16.99 2.09 0.71
C MET A 70 17.11 0.56 0.68
N GLU A 71 16.59 -0.08 -0.36
CA GLU A 71 16.59 -1.55 -0.53
C GLU A 71 18.00 -2.14 -0.44
N VAL A 72 18.97 -1.58 -1.18
CA VAL A 72 20.34 -2.12 -1.21
C VAL A 72 21.14 -1.88 0.08
N MET A 73 20.70 -0.95 0.93
CA MET A 73 21.40 -0.58 2.17
C MET A 73 20.71 -1.13 3.43
N HIS A 74 19.42 -1.42 3.37
CA HIS A 74 18.65 -1.98 4.47
C HIS A 74 19.16 -3.38 4.80
N GLU A 75 19.26 -3.71 6.10
CA GLU A 75 19.69 -5.03 6.57
C GLU A 75 20.98 -5.55 5.88
N ARG A 76 21.99 -4.66 5.73
CA ARG A 76 23.23 -4.86 4.96
C ARG A 76 23.99 -6.18 5.09
N ASN A 77 23.76 -6.96 6.16
CA ASN A 77 24.44 -8.22 6.45
C ASN A 77 23.47 -9.42 6.61
N ALA A 78 22.17 -9.25 6.36
CA ALA A 78 21.15 -10.28 6.56
C ALA A 78 20.83 -11.08 5.29
N HIS A 79 21.10 -10.52 4.11
CA HIS A 79 20.73 -11.11 2.83
C HIS A 79 21.88 -11.91 2.22
N ASN A 80 21.68 -13.21 2.04
CA ASN A 80 22.62 -14.11 1.35
C ASN A 80 22.17 -14.48 -0.06
N PHE A 81 20.92 -14.14 -0.41
CA PHE A 81 20.30 -14.39 -1.70
C PHE A 81 19.92 -13.07 -2.36
N PRO A 82 19.90 -13.00 -3.70
CA PRO A 82 19.67 -11.76 -4.43
C PRO A 82 18.22 -11.23 -4.39
N LEU A 83 17.26 -12.05 -3.98
CA LEU A 83 15.86 -11.67 -3.87
C LEU A 83 15.46 -11.66 -2.40
N ASP A 84 14.98 -10.51 -1.93
CA ASP A 84 14.35 -10.38 -0.62
C ASP A 84 12.90 -10.87 -0.70
N LEU A 85 12.71 -12.14 -0.35
CA LEU A 85 11.40 -12.78 -0.27
C LEU A 85 11.20 -13.34 1.13
N ALA A 86 10.19 -12.85 1.83
CA ALA A 86 9.73 -13.45 3.06
C ALA A 86 8.61 -14.46 2.74
N SER A 87 8.96 -15.73 2.54
CA SER A 87 7.97 -16.81 2.47
C SER A 87 7.82 -17.48 3.84
N ALA A 88 6.60 -17.52 4.38
CA ALA A 88 6.28 -18.49 5.42
C ALA A 88 6.29 -19.91 4.82
N GLU A 89 6.53 -20.94 5.65
CA GLU A 89 6.32 -22.32 5.22
C GLU A 89 4.88 -22.48 4.71
N ALA A 90 4.71 -23.10 3.54
CA ALA A 90 3.39 -23.27 2.94
C ALA A 90 2.53 -24.14 3.87
N ALA A 91 1.58 -23.52 4.57
CA ALA A 91 0.63 -24.28 5.38
C ALA A 91 -0.18 -25.19 4.45
N PRO A 92 -0.21 -26.52 4.67
CA PRO A 92 -1.01 -27.41 3.85
C PRO A 92 -2.47 -27.03 4.00
N VAL A 93 -3.08 -26.56 2.91
CA VAL A 93 -4.52 -26.30 2.86
C VAL A 93 -5.22 -27.65 2.98
N ALA A 94 -6.11 -27.78 3.98
CA ALA A 94 -6.94 -28.98 4.12
C ALA A 94 -7.89 -29.08 2.92
N ILE A 95 -7.57 -29.97 1.97
CA ILE A 95 -8.41 -30.23 0.79
C ILE A 95 -9.58 -31.19 1.14
N SER A 96 -9.62 -31.71 2.36
CA SER A 96 -10.69 -32.59 2.84
C SER A 96 -11.24 -32.09 4.17
N ALA A 97 -12.56 -31.87 4.23
CA ALA A 97 -13.24 -31.52 5.46
C ALA A 97 -13.31 -32.74 6.40
N PRO A 98 -13.22 -32.55 7.73
CA PRO A 98 -13.37 -33.66 8.68
C PRO A 98 -14.76 -34.32 8.52
N ALA A 99 -14.79 -35.64 8.42
CA ALA A 99 -16.05 -36.38 8.49
C ALA A 99 -16.62 -36.28 9.91
N ILE A 100 -17.81 -35.70 10.04
CA ILE A 100 -18.56 -35.72 11.30
C ILE A 100 -19.20 -37.12 11.41
N ASN A 101 -18.61 -37.98 12.24
CA ASN A 101 -19.24 -39.23 12.63
C ASN A 101 -20.18 -38.94 13.81
N GLY A 102 -21.48 -39.01 13.55
CA GLY A 102 -22.53 -38.96 14.57
C GLY A 102 -22.65 -40.28 15.34
#